data_AF-A0A4Q3BPU3-F1
#
_entry.id   AF-A0A4Q3BPU3-F1
#
_cell.length_a   1.000
_cell.length_b   1.000
_cell.length_c   1.000
_cell.angle_alpha   90.00
_cell.angle_beta   90.00
_cell.angle_gamma   90.00
#
_symmetry.space_group_name_H-M   'P 1'
#
loop_
_entity.id
_entity.type
_entity.pdbx_description
1 polymer ?
#
loop_
_entity_poly.entity_id
_entity_poly.type
_entity_poly.pdbx_seq_one_letter_code
_entity_poly.pdbx_strand_id
1 'polypeptide(L)' 'RYTSLSVPYHIGTGYFGGFLPFISQYVVARTGDPFAGIWYPFGVVAVALIVTLIWLPETAGKELE' A
#
# COMPACT_ATOMS: atom_id res chain seq x y z
N ARG A 1 -7.61 20.58 8.79
CA ARG A 1 -6.32 20.26 8.10
C ARG A 1 -5.88 18.81 8.30
N TYR A 2 -6.13 18.16 9.43
CA TYR A 2 -5.80 16.73 9.62
C TYR A 2 -6.79 15.75 8.95
N THR A 3 -8.08 16.10 8.83
CA THR A 3 -9.12 15.20 8.31
C THR A 3 -8.86 14.72 6.88
N SER A 4 -8.37 15.60 6.00
CA SER A 4 -8.13 15.28 4.58
C SER A 4 -6.98 14.29 4.37
N LEU A 5 -5.98 14.26 5.25
CA LEU A 5 -4.90 13.27 5.22
C LEU A 5 -5.25 12.00 6.01
N SER A 6 -6.02 12.16 7.09
CA SER A 6 -6.40 11.04 7.96
C SER A 6 -7.33 10.06 7.25
N VAL A 7 -8.29 10.52 6.45
CA VAL A 7 -9.23 9.66 5.71
C VAL A 7 -8.51 8.68 4.75
N PRO A 8 -7.68 9.14 3.79
CA PRO A 8 -6.97 8.23 2.91
C PRO A 8 -5.99 7.33 3.68
N TYR A 9 -5.36 7.83 4.75
CA TYR A 9 -4.49 7.01 5.60
C TYR A 9 -5.26 5.89 6.31
N HIS A 10 -6.42 6.17 6.92
CA HIS A 10 -7.23 5.17 7.62
C HIS A 10 -7.87 4.17 6.67
N ILE A 11 -8.28 4.61 5.47
CA ILE A 11 -8.78 3.69 4.45
C ILE A 11 -7.62 2.81 3.97
N GLY A 12 -6.45 3.39 3.71
CA GLY A 12 -5.25 2.67 3.27
C GLY A 12 -4.80 1.61 4.28
N THR A 13 -4.53 2.06 5.51
CA THR A 13 -4.09 1.18 6.60
C THR A 13 -5.18 0.23 7.07
N GLY A 14 -6.44 0.67 7.09
CA GLY A 14 -7.57 -0.14 7.52
C GLY A 14 -7.92 -1.26 6.55
N TYR A 15 -8.11 -0.96 5.27
CA TYR A 15 -8.43 -2.00 4.28
C TYR A 15 -7.19 -2.80 3.86
N PHE A 16 -6.19 -2.17 3.25
CA PHE A 16 -5.05 -2.95 2.72
C PHE A 16 -4.17 -3.54 3.82
N GLY A 17 -3.93 -2.79 4.90
CA GLY A 17 -3.18 -3.28 6.05
C GLY A 17 -3.98 -4.27 6.89
N GLY A 18 -5.24 -3.97 7.19
CA GLY A 18 -6.09 -4.81 8.05
C GLY A 18 -6.41 -6.18 7.45
N PHE A 19 -6.57 -6.29 6.12
CA PHE A 19 -6.80 -7.57 5.44
C PHE A 19 -5.53 -8.37 5.12
N LEU A 20 -4.34 -7.78 5.28
CA LEU A 20 -3.06 -8.43 5.04
C LEU A 20 -2.92 -9.80 5.72
N PRO A 21 -3.15 -9.97 7.04
CA PRO A 21 -2.98 -11.27 7.68
C PRO A 21 -3.96 -12.31 7.12
N PHE A 22 -5.21 -11.92 6.87
CA PHE A 22 -6.23 -12.81 6.32
C PHE A 22 -5.87 -13.29 4.91
N ILE A 23 -5.51 -12.37 4.01
CA ILE A 23 -5.15 -12.71 2.62
C ILE A 23 -3.83 -13.50 2.60
N SER A 24 -2.84 -13.10 3.40
CA SER A 24 -1.57 -13.81 3.52
C SER A 24 -1.78 -15.27 3.96
N GLN A 25 -2.57 -15.49 5.02
CA GLN A 25 -2.90 -16.84 5.49
C GLN A 25 -3.71 -17.64 4.46
N TYR A 26 -4.68 -17.01 3.80
CA TYR A 26 -5.46 -17.65 2.75
C TYR A 26 -4.56 -18.13 1.59
N VAL A 27 -3.64 -17.28 1.14
CA VAL A 27 -2.68 -17.64 0.08
C VAL A 27 -1.82 -18.81 0.54
N VAL A 28 -1.19 -18.73 1.71
CA VAL A 28 -0.36 -19.82 2.25
C VAL A 28 -1.16 -21.14 2.35
N ALA A 29 -2.40 -21.09 2.83
CA ALA A 29 -3.26 -22.27 2.95
C ALA A 29 -3.65 -22.89 1.59
N ARG A 30 -3.69 -22.09 0.52
CA ARG A 30 -4.02 -22.55 -0.84
C ARG A 30 -2.81 -23.05 -1.62
N THR A 31 -1.66 -22.39 -1.47
CA THR A 31 -0.43 -22.74 -2.21
C THR A 31 0.42 -23.78 -1.46
N GLY A 32 0.27 -23.90 -0.14
CA GLY A 32 1.14 -24.74 0.71
C GLY A 32 2.53 -24.15 0.96
N ASP A 33 2.87 -23.04 0.29
CA ASP A 33 4.13 -22.32 0.47
C ASP A 33 3.97 -21.21 1.54
N PRO A 34 4.72 -21.28 2.66
CA PRO A 34 4.66 -20.27 3.72
C PRO A 34 5.11 -18.87 3.28
N PHE A 35 5.87 -18.74 2.19
CA PHE A 35 6.36 -17.45 1.70
C PHE A 35 5.41 -16.79 0.69
N ALA A 36 4.45 -17.53 0.13
CA ALA A 36 3.55 -17.01 -0.90
C ALA A 36 2.72 -15.80 -0.44
N GLY A 37 2.43 -15.69 0.86
CA GLY A 37 1.70 -14.56 1.43
C GLY A 37 2.43 -13.20 1.33
N ILE A 38 3.75 -13.19 1.15
CA ILE A 38 4.57 -11.97 1.04
C ILE A 38 4.25 -11.18 -0.24
N TRP A 39 3.74 -11.85 -1.28
CA TRP A 39 3.38 -11.19 -2.53
C TRP A 39 2.23 -10.19 -2.38
N TYR A 40 1.33 -10.38 -1.41
CA TYR A 40 0.22 -9.45 -1.19
C TYR A 40 0.70 -8.04 -0.80
N PRO A 41 1.47 -7.83 0.29
CA PRO A 41 1.97 -6.50 0.63
C PRO A 41 2.90 -5.93 -0.45
N PHE A 42 3.70 -6.77 -1.11
CA PHE A 42 4.59 -6.34 -2.18
C PHE A 42 3.79 -5.76 -3.36
N GLY A 43 2.71 -6.42 -3.76
CA GLY A 43 1.79 -5.94 -4.80
C GLY A 43 1.11 -4.63 -4.42
N VAL A 44 0.64 -4.49 -3.18
CA VAL A 44 0.01 -3.24 -2.69
C VAL A 44 0.99 -2.07 -2.77
N VAL A 45 2.24 -2.26 -2.32
CA VAL A 45 3.28 -1.22 -2.37
C VAL A 45 3.67 -0.89 -3.81
N ALA A 46 3.77 -1.88 -4.70
CA ALA A 46 4.06 -1.65 -6.11
C ALA A 46 2.97 -0.78 -6.78
N VAL A 47 1.69 -1.04 -6.49
CA VAL A 47 0.58 -0.20 -6.99
C VAL A 47 0.68 1.21 -6.42
N ALA A 48 0.95 1.36 -5.11
CA ALA A 48 1.13 2.67 -4.48
C ALA A 48 2.28 3.45 -5.14
N LEU A 49 3.40 2.78 -5.43
CA LEU A 49 4.54 3.36 -6.13
C LEU A 49 4.14 3.85 -7.52
N ILE A 50 3.48 3.02 -8.33
CA ILE A 50 3.00 3.40 -9.66
C ILE A 50 2.07 4.62 -9.59
N VAL A 51 1.15 4.63 -8.62
CA VAL A 51 0.25 5.77 -8.41
C VAL A 51 1.04 7.04 -8.06
N THR A 52 2.02 6.94 -7.17
CA THR A 52 2.85 8.11 -6.85
C THR A 52 3.66 8.60 -8.05
N LEU A 53 4.22 7.70 -8.86
CA LEU A 53 5.00 8.09 -10.04
C LEU A 53 4.17 8.80 -11.12
N ILE A 54 2.89 8.48 -11.25
CA ILE A 54 2.01 9.07 -12.27
C ILE A 54 1.39 10.38 -11.79
N TRP A 55 0.94 10.45 -10.53
CA TRP A 55 0.11 11.56 -10.03
C TRP A 55 0.82 12.51 -9.06
N LEU A 56 1.96 12.13 -8.48
CA LEU A 56 2.70 13.02 -7.59
C LEU A 56 3.68 13.88 -8.40
N PRO A 57 3.54 15.22 -8.39
CA PRO A 57 4.47 16.07 -9.12
C PRO A 57 5.87 16.02 -8.50
N GLU A 58 6.89 15.93 -9.35
CA GLU A 58 8.27 16.02 -8.91
C GLU A 58 8.50 17.39 -8.25
N THR A 59 9.11 17.37 -7.07
CA THR A 59 9.31 18.56 -6.23
C THR A 59 10.79 18.81 -5.94
N ALA A 60 11.68 17.86 -6.28
CA ALA A 60 13.12 18.03 -6.17
C ALA A 60 13.61 19.20 -7.05
N GLY A 61 14.28 20.17 -6.43
CA GLY A 61 14.90 21.31 -7.12
C GLY A 61 13.99 22.53 -7.35
N LYS A 62 12.76 22.53 -6.81
CA LYS A 62 11.91 23.73 -6.85
C LYS A 62 12.39 24.77 -5.83
N GLU A 63 12.49 26.03 -6.26
CA GLU A 63 12.74 27.16 -5.37
C GLU A 63 11.55 27.26 -4.40
N LEU A 64 11.85 27.23 -3.10
CA LEU A 64 10.83 27.36 -2.07
C LEU A 64 10.49 28.85 -1.96
N GLU A 65 9.38 29.28 -2.54
CA GLU A 65 8.80 30.62 -2.31
C GLU A 65 8.25 30.75 -0.89
#